data_AF-A0A2P4NKB6-F1
#
_entry.id   AF-A0A2P4NKB6-F1
#
_cell.length_a   1.000
_cell.length_b   1.000
_cell.length_c   1.000
_cell.angle_alpha   90.00
_cell.angle_beta   90.00
_cell.angle_gamma   90.00
#
_symmetry.space_group_name_H-M   'P 1'
#
loop_
_entity.id
_entity.type
_entity.pdbx_description
1 polymer ?
#
loop_
_entity_poly.entity_id
_entity_poly.type
_entity_poly.pdbx_seq_one_letter_code
_entity_poly.pdbx_strand_id
1 'polypeptide(L)'
;MLRVGRVDVLELGYWIAEHLLEQIECKVIPIFEALYSDCVAVFAFDNSSNHAAFSKDALVASRMNLNLSGKQPVMRNTYFGPNNQLQTMVFPITYHDEKLRGKPKGINKQVLIEREKWPPGGLILVCKECKEKIQDISRTTCCARRVISLKPDFIAQKGAIEELIENAGHKCIFPPKFHCELNFIESLNSVNLTTIRKFSRKCWCYMDLYRKGIDGKLVEYAIKKYKSHRRISECVLEELNKFTND
;
A
#
# COMPACT_ATOMS: atom_id res chain seq x y z
N MET A 1 17.79 -16.16 7.56
CA MET A 1 17.51 -16.76 6.23
C MET A 1 16.53 -15.84 5.50
N LEU A 2 16.99 -15.00 4.58
CA LEU A 2 16.12 -14.15 3.76
C LEU A 2 15.42 -15.03 2.72
N ARG A 3 14.11 -15.26 2.87
CA ARG A 3 13.29 -15.92 1.84
C ARG A 3 12.51 -14.85 1.08
N VAL A 4 12.89 -14.65 -0.19
CA VAL A 4 12.18 -13.75 -1.11
C VAL A 4 11.01 -14.52 -1.72
N GLY A 5 9.80 -14.23 -1.26
CA GLY A 5 8.57 -14.67 -1.90
C GLY A 5 8.14 -13.65 -2.95
N ARG A 6 7.94 -14.06 -4.20
CA ARG A 6 7.27 -13.26 -5.22
C ARG A 6 5.90 -13.88 -5.44
N VAL A 7 4.84 -13.12 -5.22
CA VAL A 7 3.47 -13.60 -5.34
C VAL A 7 2.79 -12.70 -6.35
N ASP A 8 2.35 -13.25 -7.51
CA ASP A 8 1.33 -12.64 -8.38
C ASP A 8 0.78 -13.61 -9.43
N VAL A 9 -0.56 -13.67 -9.56
CA VAL A 9 -1.40 -13.39 -10.75
C VAL A 9 -2.85 -13.84 -10.46
N LEU A 10 -3.83 -12.93 -10.61
CA LEU A 10 -5.26 -13.24 -10.78
C LEU A 10 -5.62 -13.24 -12.27
N GLU A 11 -6.47 -14.18 -12.68
CA GLU A 11 -7.00 -14.31 -14.04
C GLU A 11 -7.96 -13.14 -14.35
N LEU A 12 -7.61 -12.30 -15.34
CA LEU A 12 -8.51 -11.36 -16.04
C LEU A 12 -9.03 -10.12 -15.27
N GLY A 13 -8.20 -9.46 -14.46
CA GLY A 13 -8.54 -8.14 -13.89
C GLY A 13 -7.33 -7.23 -13.68
N TYR A 14 -7.53 -5.89 -13.71
CA TYR A 14 -6.48 -4.94 -13.33
C TYR A 14 -6.17 -5.08 -11.84
N TRP A 15 -4.89 -5.20 -11.50
CA TRP A 15 -4.45 -5.34 -10.12
C TRP A 15 -4.39 -3.97 -9.42
N ILE A 16 -5.22 -3.77 -8.39
CA ILE A 16 -5.31 -2.53 -7.63
C ILE A 16 -4.76 -2.72 -6.21
N ALA A 17 -4.46 -1.62 -5.52
CA ALA A 17 -3.90 -1.64 -4.16
C ALA A 17 -4.74 -2.47 -3.17
N GLU A 18 -6.07 -2.49 -3.32
CA GLU A 18 -6.98 -3.26 -2.47
C GLU A 18 -6.71 -4.77 -2.55
N HIS A 19 -6.46 -5.31 -3.75
CA HIS A 19 -6.13 -6.72 -3.93
C HIS A 19 -4.80 -7.10 -3.26
N LEU A 20 -3.82 -6.19 -3.27
CA LEU A 20 -2.53 -6.42 -2.61
C LEU A 20 -2.69 -6.40 -1.07
N LEU A 21 -3.49 -5.48 -0.53
CA LEU A 21 -3.79 -5.45 0.91
C LEU A 21 -4.46 -6.76 1.37
N GLU A 22 -5.51 -7.19 0.65
CA GLU A 22 -6.21 -8.44 0.94
C GLU A 22 -5.27 -9.65 0.88
N GLN A 23 -4.37 -9.68 -0.10
CA GLN A 23 -3.39 -10.76 -0.21
C GLN A 23 -2.41 -10.79 0.97
N ILE A 24 -1.90 -9.62 1.39
CA ILE A 24 -0.96 -9.53 2.52
C ILE A 24 -1.66 -10.01 3.80
N GLU A 25 -2.87 -9.51 4.05
CA GLU A 25 -3.67 -9.81 5.24
C GLU A 25 -4.13 -11.27 5.29
N CYS A 26 -4.77 -11.76 4.23
CA CYS A 26 -5.43 -13.07 4.26
C CYS A 26 -4.48 -14.24 3.98
N LYS A 27 -3.32 -13.99 3.35
CA LYS A 27 -2.41 -15.06 2.92
C LYS A 27 -1.01 -14.89 3.46
N VAL A 28 -0.35 -13.77 3.16
CA VAL A 28 1.10 -13.66 3.38
C VAL A 28 1.45 -13.66 4.87
N ILE A 29 0.76 -12.84 5.66
CA ILE A 29 0.99 -12.75 7.12
C ILE A 29 0.65 -14.09 7.80
N PRO A 30 -0.55 -14.70 7.62
CA PRO A 30 -0.87 -15.98 8.24
C PRO A 30 0.12 -17.10 7.90
N ILE A 31 0.56 -17.18 6.64
CA ILE A 31 1.56 -18.17 6.22
C ILE A 31 2.90 -17.92 6.91
N PHE A 32 3.32 -16.66 7.02
CA PHE A 32 4.57 -16.32 7.69
C PHE A 32 4.52 -16.66 9.18
N GLU A 33 3.47 -16.25 9.88
CA GLU A 33 3.31 -16.49 11.32
C GLU A 33 3.21 -18.00 11.63
N ALA A 34 2.54 -18.77 10.78
CA ALA A 34 2.49 -20.24 10.92
C ALA A 34 3.86 -20.91 10.76
N LEU A 35 4.73 -20.36 9.90
CA LEU A 35 6.07 -20.91 9.65
C LEU A 35 7.13 -20.37 10.63
N TYR A 36 6.92 -19.17 11.18
CA TYR A 36 7.91 -18.42 11.97
C TYR A 36 7.26 -17.62 13.11
N SER A 37 6.61 -18.32 14.05
CA SER A 37 5.80 -17.72 15.13
C SER A 37 6.51 -16.68 15.99
N ASP A 38 7.83 -16.81 16.17
CA ASP A 38 8.63 -15.94 17.05
C ASP A 38 9.44 -14.89 16.27
N CYS A 39 9.19 -14.75 14.97
CA CYS A 39 9.90 -13.83 14.10
C CYS A 39 9.06 -12.59 13.74
N VAL A 40 9.74 -11.48 13.53
CA VAL A 40 9.15 -10.28 12.92
C VAL A 40 9.48 -10.27 11.42
N ALA A 41 8.46 -10.34 10.56
CA ALA A 41 8.66 -10.19 9.13
C ALA A 41 9.09 -8.76 8.77
N VAL A 42 9.98 -8.65 7.79
CA VAL A 42 10.33 -7.38 7.15
C VAL A 42 9.88 -7.46 5.69
N PHE A 43 8.84 -6.71 5.35
CA PHE A 43 8.30 -6.60 4.01
C PHE A 43 8.97 -5.45 3.28
N ALA A 44 9.42 -5.72 2.06
CA ALA A 44 10.06 -4.71 1.23
C ALA A 44 9.24 -4.49 -0.04
N PHE A 45 8.83 -3.24 -0.27
CA PHE A 45 8.06 -2.85 -1.44
C PHE A 45 8.84 -1.86 -2.28
N ASP A 46 8.63 -1.87 -3.60
CA ASP A 46 9.11 -0.79 -4.45
C ASP A 46 8.23 0.46 -4.28
N ASN A 47 8.65 1.58 -4.90
CA ASN A 47 7.93 2.86 -4.85
C ASN A 47 6.76 2.95 -5.84
N SER A 48 6.15 1.82 -6.23
CA SER A 48 4.96 1.82 -7.09
C SER A 48 3.84 2.67 -6.50
N SER A 49 3.09 3.38 -7.35
CA SER A 49 1.95 4.20 -6.92
C SER A 49 0.88 3.39 -6.20
N ASN A 50 0.76 2.10 -6.51
CA ASN A 50 -0.17 1.20 -5.83
C ASN A 50 0.25 0.95 -4.37
N HIS A 51 1.54 0.90 -4.08
CA HIS A 51 2.03 0.67 -2.72
C HIS A 51 1.96 1.95 -1.86
N ALA A 52 2.04 3.11 -2.51
CA ALA A 52 1.91 4.41 -1.87
C ALA A 52 0.45 4.86 -1.63
N ALA A 53 -0.53 3.98 -1.86
CA ALA A 53 -1.94 4.29 -1.65
C ALA A 53 -2.26 4.42 -0.17
N PHE A 54 -2.82 5.56 0.24
CA PHE A 54 -3.42 5.73 1.56
C PHE A 54 -4.77 5.03 1.64
N SER A 55 -5.17 4.64 2.86
CA SER A 55 -6.51 4.14 3.14
C SER A 55 -7.60 5.15 2.72
N LYS A 56 -8.85 4.69 2.63
CA LYS A 56 -10.00 5.52 2.23
C LYS A 56 -10.28 6.65 3.23
N ASP A 57 -9.99 6.40 4.51
CA ASP A 57 -10.23 7.28 5.64
C ASP A 57 -8.99 8.08 6.08
N ALA A 58 -7.81 7.88 5.48
CA ALA A 58 -6.59 8.59 5.86
C ALA A 58 -6.68 10.12 5.71
N LEU A 59 -5.90 10.83 6.54
CA LEU A 59 -5.80 12.29 6.51
C LEU A 59 -4.96 12.78 5.32
N VAL A 60 -5.60 13.00 4.18
CA VAL A 60 -4.89 13.42 2.96
C VAL A 60 -5.36 14.80 2.51
N ALA A 61 -4.52 15.82 2.72
CA ALA A 61 -4.82 17.23 2.41
C ALA A 61 -5.34 17.47 0.98
N SER A 62 -4.81 16.75 -0.01
CA SER A 62 -5.23 16.85 -1.42
C SER A 62 -6.65 16.35 -1.68
N ARG A 63 -7.18 15.50 -0.80
CA ARG A 63 -8.55 14.97 -0.85
C ARG A 63 -9.56 15.85 -0.10
N MET A 64 -9.12 16.93 0.56
CA MET A 64 -10.00 17.85 1.26
C MET A 64 -10.42 19.05 0.41
N ASN A 65 -11.64 19.52 0.65
CA ASN A 65 -12.21 20.74 0.06
C ASN A 65 -12.03 21.93 1.03
N LEU A 66 -12.05 23.14 0.47
CA LEU A 66 -11.91 24.36 1.28
C LEU A 66 -13.14 24.54 2.19
N ASN A 67 -14.30 24.36 1.57
CA ASN A 67 -15.63 24.49 2.16
C ASN A 67 -16.36 23.15 2.06
N LEU A 68 -17.55 23.07 2.65
CA LEU A 68 -18.39 21.87 2.75
C LEU A 68 -19.04 21.42 1.42
N SER A 69 -18.59 21.96 0.30
CA SER A 69 -19.18 21.71 -1.02
C SER A 69 -18.39 20.64 -1.78
N GLY A 70 -19.09 19.90 -2.63
CA GLY A 70 -18.52 18.85 -3.48
C GLY A 70 -18.30 17.52 -2.76
N LYS A 71 -17.86 16.52 -3.52
CA LYS A 71 -17.54 15.20 -3.01
C LYS A 71 -16.22 15.28 -2.22
N GLN A 72 -16.24 14.85 -0.96
CA GLN A 72 -15.07 14.72 -0.08
C GLN A 72 -15.15 13.36 0.62
N PRO A 73 -14.03 12.62 0.78
CA PRO A 73 -14.03 11.40 1.57
C PRO A 73 -14.26 11.69 3.06
N VAL A 74 -14.83 10.70 3.73
CA VAL A 74 -14.95 10.67 5.20
C VAL A 74 -13.59 10.28 5.76
N MET A 75 -12.91 11.20 6.41
CA MET A 75 -11.60 10.95 7.03
C MET A 75 -11.75 10.56 8.50
N ARG A 76 -10.82 9.76 9.00
CA ARG A 76 -10.72 9.37 10.40
C ARG A 76 -10.45 10.57 11.30
N ASN A 77 -10.86 10.47 12.56
CA ASN A 77 -10.50 11.46 13.56
C ASN A 77 -9.00 11.41 13.86
N THR A 78 -8.48 12.50 14.41
CA THR A 78 -7.06 12.62 14.73
C THR A 78 -6.87 13.42 16.01
N TYR A 79 -5.64 13.50 16.48
CA TYR A 79 -5.26 14.33 17.61
C TYR A 79 -4.19 15.34 17.19
N PHE A 80 -4.23 16.54 17.77
CA PHE A 80 -3.29 17.60 17.42
C PHE A 80 -2.89 18.45 18.62
N GLY A 81 -1.77 19.17 18.44
CA GLY A 81 -1.22 20.05 19.46
C GLY A 81 -0.55 19.31 20.62
N PRO A 82 0.11 20.05 21.52
CA PRO A 82 0.82 19.46 22.66
C PRO A 82 -0.11 18.76 23.66
N ASN A 83 -1.39 19.15 23.70
CA ASN A 83 -2.39 18.61 24.62
C ASN A 83 -3.12 17.37 24.07
N ASN A 84 -2.69 16.85 22.91
CA ASN A 84 -3.35 15.73 22.22
C ASN A 84 -4.86 15.96 22.06
N GLN A 85 -5.23 17.15 21.58
CA GLN A 85 -6.61 17.56 21.44
C GLN A 85 -7.29 16.78 20.31
N LEU A 86 -8.47 16.21 20.58
CA LEU A 86 -9.26 15.51 19.57
C LEU A 86 -9.72 16.47 18.47
N GLN A 87 -9.40 16.13 17.23
CA GLN A 87 -9.95 16.71 16.02
C GLN A 87 -10.90 15.70 15.38
N THR A 88 -12.18 16.01 15.40
CA THR A 88 -13.14 15.31 14.54
C THR A 88 -13.03 15.84 13.11
N MET A 89 -13.05 14.96 12.11
CA MET A 89 -12.98 15.32 10.69
C MET A 89 -14.36 15.34 10.00
N VAL A 90 -15.39 14.95 10.75
CA VAL A 90 -16.79 14.85 10.34
C VAL A 90 -17.63 15.55 11.40
N PHE A 91 -18.71 16.22 11.00
CA PHE A 91 -19.64 16.79 11.98
C PHE A 91 -20.38 15.67 12.73
N PRO A 92 -20.51 15.78 14.06
CA PRO A 92 -21.24 14.79 14.84
C PRO A 92 -22.72 14.74 14.43
N ILE A 93 -23.37 13.61 14.69
CA ILE A 93 -24.81 13.48 14.45
C ILE A 93 -25.65 14.43 15.32
N THR A 94 -25.08 14.93 16.41
CA THR A 94 -25.68 15.89 17.34
C THR A 94 -25.39 17.35 16.97
N TYR A 95 -24.80 17.62 15.80
CA TYR A 95 -24.45 18.98 15.38
C TYR A 95 -25.69 19.88 15.23
N HIS A 96 -25.58 21.15 15.62
CA HIS A 96 -26.71 22.09 15.65
C HIS A 96 -27.35 22.28 14.27
N ASP A 97 -26.55 22.34 13.20
CA ASP A 97 -27.04 22.38 11.83
C ASP A 97 -27.28 20.96 11.30
N GLU A 98 -28.55 20.62 11.13
CA GLU A 98 -29.02 19.35 10.59
C GLU A 98 -28.43 19.01 9.22
N LYS A 99 -28.22 20.01 8.37
CA LYS A 99 -27.70 19.80 7.01
C LYS A 99 -26.23 19.41 7.02
N LEU A 100 -25.52 19.64 8.12
CA LEU A 100 -24.10 19.37 8.24
C LEU A 100 -23.79 18.08 8.99
N ARG A 101 -24.74 17.53 9.76
CA ARG A 101 -24.59 16.27 10.49
C ARG A 101 -24.05 15.16 9.58
N GLY A 102 -22.98 14.49 10.02
CA GLY A 102 -22.34 13.40 9.28
C GLY A 102 -21.56 13.82 8.03
N LYS A 103 -21.49 15.13 7.69
CA LYS A 103 -20.72 15.60 6.55
C LYS A 103 -19.24 15.80 6.91
N PRO A 104 -18.32 15.52 5.97
CA PRO A 104 -16.91 15.83 6.13
C PRO A 104 -16.68 17.34 6.30
N LYS A 105 -15.75 17.70 7.19
CA LYS A 105 -15.38 19.08 7.47
C LYS A 105 -14.43 19.62 6.39
N GLY A 106 -14.62 20.89 6.02
CA GLY A 106 -13.72 21.62 5.10
C GLY A 106 -12.49 22.18 5.81
N ILE A 107 -11.45 22.51 5.06
CA ILE A 107 -10.19 23.03 5.62
C ILE A 107 -10.39 24.40 6.30
N ASN A 108 -11.14 25.32 5.68
CA ASN A 108 -11.22 26.72 6.09
C ASN A 108 -11.92 26.89 7.43
N LYS A 109 -13.26 26.86 7.42
CA LYS A 109 -14.07 27.30 8.56
C LYS A 109 -14.19 26.27 9.68
N GLN A 110 -13.49 25.15 9.54
CA GLN A 110 -13.64 24.03 10.45
C GLN A 110 -12.28 23.58 10.94
N VAL A 111 -11.52 22.81 10.16
CA VAL A 111 -10.29 22.20 10.66
C VAL A 111 -9.21 23.23 11.01
N LEU A 112 -9.00 24.27 10.18
CA LEU A 112 -7.99 25.28 10.50
C LEU A 112 -8.46 26.32 11.53
N ILE A 113 -9.76 26.63 11.61
CA ILE A 113 -10.29 27.49 12.68
C ILE A 113 -10.21 26.77 14.03
N GLU A 114 -10.63 25.50 14.10
CA GLU A 114 -10.55 24.67 15.32
C GLU A 114 -9.11 24.50 15.80
N ARG A 115 -8.12 24.67 14.90
CA ARG A 115 -6.68 24.62 15.20
C ARG A 115 -6.02 25.99 15.39
N GLU A 116 -6.78 27.08 15.31
CA GLU A 116 -6.26 28.47 15.39
C GLU A 116 -5.16 28.77 14.33
N LYS A 117 -5.31 28.21 13.13
CA LYS A 117 -4.37 28.38 12.00
C LYS A 117 -4.99 29.06 10.78
N TRP A 118 -6.22 29.54 10.89
CA TRP A 118 -6.87 30.31 9.84
C TRP A 118 -6.52 31.80 9.93
N PRO A 119 -5.86 32.40 8.93
CA PRO A 119 -5.47 33.81 9.00
C PRO A 119 -6.66 34.76 8.77
N PRO A 120 -6.61 36.01 9.27
CA PRO A 120 -7.70 36.99 9.11
C PRO A 120 -8.07 37.28 7.65
N GLY A 121 -7.09 37.28 6.74
CA GLY A 121 -7.31 37.47 5.29
C GLY A 121 -7.79 36.21 4.56
N GLY A 122 -7.94 35.09 5.27
CA GLY A 122 -8.28 33.79 4.71
C GLY A 122 -7.19 33.18 3.82
N LEU A 123 -7.47 32.01 3.28
CA LEU A 123 -6.60 31.28 2.35
C LEU A 123 -7.41 30.74 1.18
N ILE A 124 -6.79 30.75 0.00
CA ILE A 124 -7.26 29.96 -1.13
C ILE A 124 -6.97 28.47 -0.90
N LEU A 125 -7.72 27.59 -1.58
CA LEU A 125 -7.55 26.13 -1.43
C LEU A 125 -6.15 25.68 -1.84
N VAL A 126 -5.73 26.04 -3.06
CA VAL A 126 -4.41 25.77 -3.64
C VAL A 126 -3.97 26.99 -4.45
N CYS A 127 -2.76 27.48 -4.22
CA CYS A 127 -2.15 28.54 -5.03
C CYS A 127 -1.57 27.99 -6.34
N LYS A 128 -1.27 28.88 -7.29
CA LYS A 128 -0.74 28.51 -8.62
C LYS A 128 0.53 27.65 -8.51
N GLU A 129 1.51 28.08 -7.73
CA GLU A 129 2.78 27.35 -7.65
C GLU A 129 2.63 25.97 -6.98
N CYS A 130 1.73 25.83 -5.98
CA CYS A 130 1.44 24.50 -5.41
C CYS A 130 0.68 23.60 -6.39
N LYS A 131 -0.16 24.18 -7.26
CA LYS A 131 -0.83 23.44 -8.34
C LYS A 131 0.18 22.95 -9.38
N GLU A 132 1.20 23.75 -9.67
CA GLU A 132 2.31 23.44 -10.57
C GLU A 132 3.42 22.60 -9.90
N LYS A 133 3.23 22.19 -8.63
CA LYS A 133 4.17 21.38 -7.85
C LYS A 133 5.58 21.98 -7.76
N ILE A 134 5.69 23.31 -7.77
CA ILE A 134 6.97 24.01 -7.56
C ILE A 134 7.42 23.74 -6.13
N GLN A 135 8.61 23.14 -5.98
CA GLN A 135 9.17 22.77 -4.70
C GLN A 135 9.89 23.96 -4.07
N ASP A 136 9.26 24.55 -3.06
CA ASP A 136 9.87 25.57 -2.22
C ASP A 136 9.52 25.27 -0.76
N ILE A 137 10.56 24.99 0.03
CA ILE A 137 10.45 24.59 1.43
C ILE A 137 10.03 25.79 2.30
N SER A 138 10.38 27.02 1.90
CA SER A 138 10.03 28.23 2.64
C SER A 138 8.52 28.52 2.64
N ARG A 139 7.80 27.99 1.64
CA ARG A 139 6.37 28.24 1.42
C ARG A 139 5.52 27.30 2.25
N THR A 140 5.30 27.66 3.51
CA THR A 140 4.55 26.86 4.48
C THR A 140 3.10 27.33 4.66
N THR A 141 2.80 28.59 4.34
CA THR A 141 1.50 29.23 4.61
C THR A 141 0.76 29.73 3.36
N CYS A 142 1.22 29.39 2.16
CA CYS A 142 0.73 29.97 0.90
C CYS A 142 -0.72 29.60 0.53
N CYS A 143 -1.24 28.46 0.99
CA CYS A 143 -2.61 28.02 0.71
C CYS A 143 -3.10 27.01 1.76
N ALA A 144 -4.42 26.82 1.84
CA ALA A 144 -5.05 25.98 2.85
C ALA A 144 -4.56 24.52 2.81
N ARG A 145 -4.41 23.94 1.61
CA ARG A 145 -3.86 22.59 1.45
C ARG A 145 -2.41 22.49 1.90
N ARG A 146 -1.58 23.51 1.67
CA ARG A 146 -0.19 23.52 2.11
C ARG A 146 -0.11 23.55 3.63
N VAL A 147 -0.85 24.45 4.27
CA VAL A 147 -0.90 24.59 5.73
C VAL A 147 -1.32 23.29 6.41
N ILE A 148 -2.37 22.64 5.91
CA ILE A 148 -2.86 21.39 6.51
C ILE A 148 -1.92 20.21 6.21
N SER A 149 -1.35 20.13 5.01
CA SER A 149 -0.41 19.05 4.64
C SER A 149 0.86 19.04 5.50
N LEU A 150 1.23 20.19 6.05
CA LEU A 150 2.41 20.33 6.91
C LEU A 150 2.10 20.08 8.39
N LYS A 151 0.87 19.74 8.76
CA LYS A 151 0.55 19.41 10.16
C LYS A 151 1.12 18.04 10.52
N PRO A 152 1.67 17.86 11.74
CA PRO A 152 2.33 16.61 12.13
C PRO A 152 1.47 15.37 11.91
N ASP A 153 0.17 15.45 12.21
CA ASP A 153 -0.79 14.36 12.06
C ASP A 153 -1.07 13.99 10.60
N PHE A 154 -0.99 14.96 9.68
CA PHE A 154 -1.09 14.73 8.24
C PHE A 154 0.22 14.19 7.66
N ILE A 155 1.38 14.67 8.13
CA ILE A 155 2.70 14.17 7.73
C ILE A 155 2.89 12.72 8.21
N ALA A 156 2.42 12.41 9.42
CA ALA A 156 2.57 11.09 10.03
C ALA A 156 1.65 10.01 9.43
N GLN A 157 0.73 10.36 8.52
CA GLN A 157 -0.09 9.36 7.85
C GLN A 157 0.79 8.40 7.06
N LYS A 158 0.56 7.11 7.25
CA LYS A 158 1.26 6.03 6.56
C LYS A 158 0.43 5.50 5.40
N GLY A 159 1.09 4.85 4.45
CA GLY A 159 0.39 4.14 3.37
C GLY A 159 -0.44 2.99 3.94
N ALA A 160 -1.51 2.59 3.26
CA ALA A 160 -2.39 1.51 3.74
C ALA A 160 -1.64 0.20 3.99
N ILE A 161 -0.66 -0.12 3.13
CA ILE A 161 0.17 -1.32 3.26
C ILE A 161 1.06 -1.24 4.50
N GLU A 162 1.66 -0.08 4.75
CA GLU A 162 2.50 0.14 5.92
C GLU A 162 1.69 0.05 7.20
N GLU A 163 0.51 0.68 7.26
CA GLU A 163 -0.42 0.56 8.39
C GLU A 163 -0.80 -0.91 8.65
N LEU A 164 -1.17 -1.65 7.60
CA LEU A 164 -1.60 -3.05 7.70
C LEU A 164 -0.51 -3.93 8.29
N ILE A 165 0.72 -3.80 7.78
CA ILE A 165 1.85 -4.62 8.19
C ILE A 165 2.30 -4.28 9.62
N GLU A 166 2.34 -3.00 9.97
CA GLU A 166 2.72 -2.59 11.32
C GLU A 166 1.67 -2.96 12.36
N ASN A 167 0.37 -2.88 12.02
CA ASN A 167 -0.71 -3.34 12.90
C ASN A 167 -0.66 -4.85 13.17
N ALA A 168 -0.13 -5.63 12.23
CA ALA A 168 0.17 -7.05 12.41
C ALA A 168 1.48 -7.31 13.18
N GLY A 169 2.16 -6.28 13.69
CA GLY A 169 3.42 -6.43 14.43
C GLY A 169 4.65 -6.69 13.55
N HIS A 170 4.55 -6.46 12.24
CA HIS A 170 5.63 -6.62 11.29
C HIS A 170 6.21 -5.27 10.84
N LYS A 171 7.29 -5.30 10.06
CA LYS A 171 7.97 -4.09 9.56
C LYS A 171 7.83 -3.95 8.06
N CYS A 172 7.66 -2.73 7.59
CA CYS A 172 7.62 -2.40 6.17
C CYS A 172 8.78 -1.47 5.81
N ILE A 173 9.45 -1.72 4.68
CA ILE A 173 10.53 -0.87 4.17
C ILE A 173 10.24 -0.45 2.73
N PHE A 174 10.44 0.84 2.47
CA PHE A 174 10.42 1.43 1.14
C PHE A 174 11.81 1.99 0.84
N PRO A 175 12.42 1.65 -0.31
CA PRO A 175 13.70 2.21 -0.69
C PRO A 175 13.55 3.71 -0.95
N PRO A 176 14.63 4.52 -0.77
CA PRO A 176 14.60 5.94 -1.09
C PRO A 176 14.14 6.20 -2.52
N LYS A 177 13.23 7.16 -2.70
CA LYS A 177 12.80 7.58 -4.05
C LYS A 177 14.00 8.18 -4.79
N PHE A 178 14.18 7.78 -6.05
CA PHE A 178 15.26 8.25 -6.95
C PHE A 178 16.68 7.78 -6.63
N HIS A 179 16.85 6.81 -5.73
CA HIS A 179 18.11 6.09 -5.57
C HIS A 179 17.98 4.72 -6.23
N CYS A 180 18.11 4.72 -7.55
CA CYS A 180 17.86 3.56 -8.38
C CYS A 180 18.74 2.36 -8.01
N GLU A 181 19.99 2.61 -7.58
CA GLU A 181 20.97 1.61 -7.14
C GLU A 181 20.47 0.76 -5.95
N LEU A 182 19.57 1.32 -5.13
CA LEU A 182 18.99 0.67 -3.95
C LEU A 182 17.60 0.08 -4.22
N ASN A 183 17.08 0.24 -5.44
CA ASN A 183 15.82 -0.33 -5.84
C ASN A 183 16.03 -1.80 -6.23
N PHE A 184 15.18 -2.70 -5.73
CA PHE A 184 15.22 -4.13 -6.06
C PHE A 184 15.20 -4.39 -7.58
N ILE A 185 14.65 -3.46 -8.36
CA ILE A 185 14.63 -3.50 -9.82
C ILE A 185 16.04 -3.41 -10.42
N GLU A 186 16.95 -2.58 -9.89
CA GLU A 186 18.32 -2.49 -10.42
C GLU A 186 19.21 -3.65 -9.96
N SER A 187 18.94 -4.20 -8.77
CA SER A 187 19.51 -5.50 -8.39
C SER A 187 19.11 -6.62 -9.37
N LEU A 188 18.01 -6.49 -10.11
CA LEU A 188 17.72 -7.40 -11.23
C LEU A 188 18.56 -7.08 -12.47
N ASN A 189 18.90 -5.82 -12.72
CA ASN A 189 19.79 -5.45 -13.84
C ASN A 189 21.22 -5.99 -13.67
N SER A 190 21.70 -6.14 -12.42
CA SER A 190 22.99 -6.79 -12.15
C SER A 190 22.94 -8.32 -12.38
N VAL A 191 21.76 -8.89 -12.59
CA VAL A 191 21.57 -10.32 -12.86
C VAL A 191 21.43 -10.54 -14.35
N ASN A 192 22.23 -11.45 -14.92
CA ASN A 192 22.14 -11.80 -16.34
C ASN A 192 20.69 -12.19 -16.73
N LEU A 193 20.19 -11.66 -17.85
CA LEU A 193 18.88 -11.95 -18.41
C LEU A 193 18.57 -13.46 -18.47
N THR A 194 19.59 -14.28 -18.72
CA THR A 194 19.51 -15.74 -18.72
C THR A 194 19.10 -16.29 -17.36
N THR A 195 19.65 -15.75 -16.28
CA THR A 195 19.33 -16.12 -14.90
C THR A 195 17.90 -15.68 -14.54
N ILE A 196 17.51 -14.45 -14.90
CA ILE A 196 16.13 -13.96 -14.72
C ILE A 196 15.14 -14.88 -15.45
N ARG A 197 15.40 -15.21 -16.71
CA ARG A 197 14.58 -16.13 -17.52
C ARG A 197 14.52 -17.54 -16.92
N LYS A 198 15.62 -18.06 -16.38
CA LYS A 198 15.65 -19.35 -15.69
C LYS A 198 14.76 -19.31 -14.44
N PHE A 199 14.85 -18.26 -13.63
CA PHE A 199 14.06 -18.11 -12.41
C PHE A 199 12.57 -17.92 -12.71
N SER A 200 12.23 -17.04 -13.65
CA SER A 200 10.85 -16.82 -14.10
C SER A 200 10.22 -18.10 -14.67
N ARG A 201 10.94 -18.85 -15.53
CA ARG A 201 10.45 -20.15 -16.01
C ARG A 201 10.26 -21.16 -14.88
N LYS A 202 11.19 -21.20 -13.92
CA LYS A 202 11.05 -22.06 -12.74
C LYS A 202 9.76 -21.72 -11.99
N CYS A 203 9.55 -20.45 -11.62
CA CYS A 203 8.33 -20.02 -10.94
C CYS A 203 7.08 -20.34 -11.78
N TRP A 204 7.10 -20.12 -13.09
CA TRP A 204 5.98 -20.44 -13.97
C TRP A 204 5.63 -21.94 -13.94
N CYS A 205 6.62 -22.84 -13.96
CA CYS A 205 6.38 -24.28 -13.83
C CYS A 205 5.80 -24.67 -12.47
N TYR A 206 6.23 -24.04 -11.36
CA TYR A 206 5.60 -24.23 -10.05
C TYR A 206 4.13 -23.82 -10.10
N MET A 207 3.84 -22.62 -10.61
CA MET A 207 2.46 -22.12 -10.69
C MET A 207 1.56 -22.94 -11.62
N ASP A 208 2.10 -23.44 -12.75
CA ASP A 208 1.38 -24.33 -13.66
C ASP A 208 0.98 -25.64 -12.98
N LEU A 209 1.86 -26.21 -12.15
CA LEU A 209 1.56 -27.41 -11.35
C LEU A 209 0.52 -27.15 -10.26
N TYR A 210 0.65 -26.05 -9.53
CA TYR A 210 -0.33 -25.67 -8.50
C TYR A 210 -1.73 -25.47 -9.12
N ARG A 211 -1.84 -24.83 -10.28
CA ARG A 211 -3.12 -24.70 -11.01
C ARG A 211 -3.72 -26.03 -11.42
N LYS A 212 -2.89 -27.05 -11.59
CA LYS A 212 -3.30 -28.40 -11.96
C LYS A 212 -3.51 -29.31 -10.74
N GLY A 213 -3.49 -28.75 -9.53
CA GLY A 213 -3.76 -29.48 -8.28
C GLY A 213 -2.58 -30.28 -7.75
N ILE A 214 -1.38 -30.15 -8.31
CA ILE A 214 -0.18 -30.81 -7.80
C ILE A 214 0.50 -29.88 -6.78
N ASP A 215 0.71 -30.36 -5.55
CA ASP A 215 1.28 -29.56 -4.45
C ASP A 215 2.43 -30.29 -3.71
N GLY A 216 3.14 -29.55 -2.85
CA GLY A 216 4.13 -30.07 -1.92
C GLY A 216 5.32 -30.77 -2.57
N LYS A 217 5.71 -31.92 -2.01
CA LYS A 217 6.91 -32.68 -2.43
C LYS A 217 6.83 -33.16 -3.88
N LEU A 218 5.62 -33.36 -4.42
CA LEU A 218 5.42 -33.79 -5.81
C LEU A 218 5.80 -32.71 -6.81
N VAL A 219 5.56 -31.43 -6.49
CA VAL A 219 6.00 -30.30 -7.32
C VAL A 219 7.51 -30.23 -7.39
N GLU A 220 8.19 -30.38 -6.24
CA GLU A 220 9.65 -30.41 -6.21
C GLU A 220 10.24 -31.57 -7.01
N TYR A 221 9.64 -32.76 -6.88
CA TYR A 221 10.03 -33.94 -7.65
C TYR A 221 9.87 -33.72 -9.15
N ALA A 222 8.71 -33.22 -9.60
CA ALA A 222 8.44 -32.93 -10.99
C ALA A 222 9.45 -31.94 -11.58
N ILE A 223 9.71 -30.84 -10.88
CA ILE A 223 10.63 -29.80 -11.38
C ILE A 223 12.08 -30.26 -11.37
N LYS A 224 12.47 -31.15 -10.43
CA LYS A 224 13.80 -31.77 -10.41
C LYS A 224 13.97 -32.77 -11.56
N LYS A 225 12.96 -33.61 -11.81
CA LYS A 225 12.96 -34.64 -12.86
C LYS A 225 12.94 -34.04 -14.27
N TYR A 226 12.21 -32.95 -14.48
CA TYR A 226 12.01 -32.35 -15.82
C TYR A 226 12.70 -30.99 -16.00
N LYS A 227 13.92 -30.83 -15.46
CA LYS A 227 14.73 -29.60 -15.53
C LYS A 227 15.01 -29.08 -16.95
N SER A 228 15.03 -29.96 -17.95
CA SER A 228 15.34 -29.63 -19.36
C SER A 228 14.14 -29.06 -20.12
N HIS A 229 12.92 -29.37 -19.68
CA HIS A 229 11.72 -28.96 -20.39
C HIS A 229 11.28 -27.56 -19.95
N ARG A 230 10.89 -26.74 -20.93
CA ARG A 230 10.36 -25.39 -20.67
C ARG A 230 8.89 -25.41 -20.21
N ARG A 231 8.24 -26.57 -20.27
CA ARG A 231 6.85 -26.83 -19.87
C ARG A 231 6.74 -28.27 -19.40
N ILE A 232 5.82 -28.53 -18.48
CA ILE A 232 5.48 -29.89 -18.05
C ILE A 232 4.43 -30.43 -19.02
N SER A 233 4.75 -31.56 -19.69
CA SER A 233 3.83 -32.19 -20.65
C SER A 233 2.69 -32.92 -19.95
N GLU A 234 1.60 -33.16 -20.68
CA GLU A 234 0.44 -33.92 -20.20
C GLU A 234 0.83 -35.31 -19.68
N CYS A 235 1.71 -36.03 -20.37
CA CYS A 235 2.17 -37.34 -19.92
C CYS A 235 2.82 -37.31 -18.52
N VAL A 236 3.54 -36.23 -18.21
CA VAL A 236 4.15 -36.04 -16.88
C VAL A 236 3.09 -35.75 -15.83
N LEU A 237 2.05 -35.00 -16.19
CA LEU A 237 0.92 -34.74 -15.31
C LEU A 237 0.12 -36.00 -15.01
N GLU A 238 -0.11 -36.85 -16.01
CA GLU A 238 -0.72 -38.17 -15.82
C GLU A 238 0.11 -39.07 -14.90
N GLU A 239 1.44 -39.05 -15.03
CA GLU A 239 2.34 -39.74 -14.09
C GLU A 239 2.19 -39.20 -12.66
N LEU A 240 2.17 -37.87 -12.49
CA LEU A 240 2.09 -37.23 -11.18
C LEU A 240 0.73 -37.45 -10.50
N ASN A 241 -0.36 -37.44 -11.27
CA ASN A 241 -1.72 -37.67 -10.78
C ASN A 241 -1.92 -39.10 -10.22
N LYS A 242 -1.12 -40.07 -10.67
CA LYS A 242 -1.12 -41.42 -10.08
C LYS A 242 -0.65 -41.42 -8.63
N PHE A 243 0.23 -40.49 -8.26
CA PHE A 243 0.75 -40.36 -6.89
C PHE A 243 -0.13 -39.49 -5.98
N THR A 244 -1.16 -38.82 -6.51
CA THR A 244 -2.11 -38.01 -5.73
C THR A 244 -3.44 -38.71 -5.48
N ASN A 245 -3.72 -39.82 -6.18
CA ASN A 245 -4.96 -40.60 -6.08
C ASN A 245 -4.82 -41.87 -5.23
N ASP A 246 -3.69 -42.05 -4.56
CA ASP A 246 -3.45 -43.03 -3.48
C ASP A 246 -3.52 -42.33 -2.12
#